data_AF-A0AA39UJG4-F1
#
_entry.id   AF-A0AA39UJG4-F1
#
_cell.length_a   1.000
_cell.length_b   1.000
_cell.length_c   1.000
_cell.angle_alpha   90.00
_cell.angle_beta   90.00
_cell.angle_gamma   90.00
#
_symmetry.space_group_name_H-M   'P 1'
#
loop_
_entity.id
_entity.type
_entity.pdbx_description
1 polymer ?
#
loop_
_entity_poly.entity_id
_entity_poly.type
_entity_poly.pdbx_seq_one_letter_code
_entity_poly.pdbx_strand_id
1 'polypeptide(L)'
;HQSWDSALKLFFKETGLLQALRGFELDMLVLNPAWERDSVPGALERLVENIKHLPDPEPDTLDDRKAAPYNDLPPPTTLTKSISQYLSRNRARNDASNRAEFLRPPSETSCARTDAKTLNRDTQMKYDIAKNEDGPLRRTMKKTVEEEKAEEVENPALSERIANVETHLAVHYVPSPPASIPARIQFLEQHIIRLEKEYPPWAALHFNQPRRNASLSLTRLWPPPPPSTPIIVPPHLRSREPPVASTAPQAAGGAKGKSSLTRAVMERLEVEKAMKDL
;
A
#
# COMPACT_ATOMS: atom_id res chain seq x y z
N HIS A 1 18.38 30.74 -14.65
CA HIS A 1 17.81 29.42 -14.96
C HIS A 1 17.13 29.33 -16.33
N GLN A 2 16.41 30.37 -16.80
CA GLN A 2 15.67 30.38 -18.09
C GLN A 2 16.50 30.07 -19.36
N SER A 3 17.83 30.23 -19.32
CA SER A 3 18.70 29.93 -20.47
C SER A 3 18.82 28.44 -20.77
N TRP A 4 18.73 27.58 -19.75
CA TRP A 4 18.89 26.13 -19.91
C TRP A 4 17.64 25.46 -20.45
N ASP A 5 16.47 25.95 -20.05
CA ASP A 5 15.18 25.42 -20.50
C ASP A 5 15.04 25.54 -22.02
N SER A 6 15.49 26.68 -22.58
CA SER A 6 15.44 26.94 -24.02
C SER A 6 16.41 26.04 -24.78
N ALA A 7 17.62 25.82 -24.23
CA ALA A 7 18.62 24.93 -24.81
C ALA A 7 18.16 23.47 -24.80
N LEU A 8 17.55 23.00 -23.70
CA LEU A 8 17.02 21.64 -23.59
C LEU A 8 15.82 21.40 -24.50
N LYS A 9 14.92 22.39 -24.63
CA LYS A 9 13.81 22.31 -25.59
C LYS A 9 14.29 22.19 -27.04
N LEU A 10 15.28 23.01 -27.41
CA LEU A 10 15.92 22.93 -28.74
C LEU A 10 16.56 21.55 -28.95
N PHE A 11 17.33 21.07 -27.97
CA PHE A 11 17.98 19.77 -28.04
C PHE A 11 16.98 18.61 -28.23
N PHE A 12 15.90 18.54 -27.43
CA PHE A 12 14.90 17.47 -27.56
C PHE A 12 14.15 17.54 -28.88
N LYS A 13 13.93 18.75 -29.40
CA LYS A 13 13.29 18.95 -30.70
C LYS A 13 14.21 18.49 -31.85
N GLU A 14 15.48 18.84 -31.82
CA GLU A 14 16.46 18.48 -32.85
C GLU A 14 16.78 16.98 -32.86
N THR A 15 16.80 16.34 -31.70
CA THR A 15 17.04 14.89 -31.57
C THR A 15 15.78 14.04 -31.83
N GLY A 16 14.63 14.66 -32.10
CA GLY A 16 13.37 13.96 -32.38
C GLY A 16 12.71 13.33 -31.15
N LEU A 17 13.16 13.68 -29.94
CA LEU A 17 12.64 13.17 -28.66
C LEU A 17 11.36 13.93 -28.23
N LEU A 18 10.35 13.92 -29.09
CA LEU A 18 9.13 14.72 -28.91
C LEU A 18 8.35 14.37 -27.63
N GLN A 19 8.40 13.10 -27.21
CA GLN A 19 7.71 12.68 -25.99
C GLN A 19 8.44 13.14 -24.72
N ALA A 20 9.78 13.16 -24.75
CA ALA A 20 10.59 13.72 -23.67
C ALA A 20 10.44 15.24 -23.59
N LEU A 21 10.40 15.93 -24.74
CA LEU A 21 10.08 17.36 -24.82
C LEU A 21 8.72 17.66 -24.15
N ARG A 22 7.69 16.89 -24.48
CA ARG A 22 6.35 17.09 -23.91
C ARG A 22 6.32 16.85 -22.40
N GLY A 23 7.03 15.83 -21.91
CA GLY A 23 7.18 15.59 -20.47
C GLY A 23 7.91 16.74 -19.77
N PHE A 24 9.04 17.17 -20.33
CA PHE A 24 9.82 18.29 -19.81
C PHE A 24 9.03 19.60 -19.76
N GLU A 25 8.19 19.88 -20.75
CA GLU A 25 7.32 21.06 -20.75
C GLU A 25 6.23 21.01 -19.68
N LEU A 26 5.66 19.83 -19.42
CA LEU A 26 4.71 19.64 -18.33
C LEU A 26 5.41 19.80 -16.98
N ASP A 27 6.59 19.23 -16.82
CA ASP A 27 7.36 19.32 -15.57
C ASP A 27 7.81 20.76 -15.31
N MET A 28 8.19 21.52 -16.35
CA MET A 28 8.49 22.95 -16.22
C MET A 28 7.27 23.79 -15.79
N LEU A 29 6.06 23.41 -16.21
CA LEU A 29 4.84 24.08 -15.76
C LEU A 29 4.58 23.81 -14.27
N VAL A 30 4.86 22.59 -13.81
CA VAL A 30 4.67 22.16 -12.42
C VAL A 30 5.77 22.70 -11.49
N LEU A 31 6.98 22.95 -12.00
CA LEU A 31 8.14 23.31 -11.17
C LEU A 31 8.54 24.79 -11.25
N ASN A 32 7.76 25.66 -11.89
CA ASN A 32 8.07 27.09 -11.96
C ASN A 32 7.37 27.87 -10.83
N PRO A 33 8.06 28.23 -9.74
CA PRO A 33 7.46 28.93 -8.61
C PRO A 33 6.94 30.33 -8.95
N ALA A 34 7.39 30.94 -10.05
CA ALA A 34 6.81 32.20 -10.53
C ALA A 34 5.45 31.97 -11.21
N TRP A 35 5.34 30.92 -12.02
CA TRP A 35 4.07 30.55 -12.64
C TRP A 35 3.04 30.14 -11.60
N GLU A 36 3.45 29.39 -10.59
CA GLU A 36 2.56 29.02 -9.48
C GLU A 36 2.04 30.26 -8.76
N ARG A 37 2.88 31.26 -8.47
CA ARG A 37 2.46 32.50 -7.80
C ARG A 37 1.50 33.33 -8.64
N ASP A 38 1.69 33.36 -9.96
CA ASP A 38 0.90 34.24 -10.83
C ASP A 38 -0.40 33.58 -11.33
N SER A 39 -0.38 32.27 -11.59
CA SER A 39 -1.49 31.56 -12.26
C SER A 39 -2.39 30.79 -11.30
N VAL A 40 -1.84 30.22 -10.21
CA VAL A 40 -2.61 29.37 -9.29
C VAL A 40 -3.65 30.18 -8.51
N PRO A 41 -3.35 31.37 -7.95
CA PRO A 41 -4.35 32.15 -7.23
C PRO A 41 -5.57 32.50 -8.10
N GLY A 42 -5.35 32.93 -9.34
CA GLY A 42 -6.44 33.25 -10.26
C GLY A 42 -7.26 32.03 -10.69
N ALA A 43 -6.64 30.86 -10.80
CA ALA A 43 -7.36 29.61 -11.06
C ALA A 43 -8.21 29.18 -9.85
N LEU A 44 -7.69 29.35 -8.64
CA LEU A 44 -8.40 29.07 -7.39
C LEU A 44 -9.57 30.03 -7.16
N GLU A 45 -9.39 31.33 -7.47
CA GLU A 45 -10.47 32.32 -7.40
C GLU A 45 -11.64 31.94 -8.32
N ARG A 46 -11.36 31.60 -9.58
CA ARG A 46 -12.38 31.12 -10.52
C ARG A 46 -13.08 29.85 -10.03
N LEU A 47 -12.34 28.93 -9.43
CA LEU A 47 -12.92 27.71 -8.85
C LEU A 47 -13.88 28.06 -7.71
N VAL A 48 -13.47 28.96 -6.82
CA VAL A 48 -14.31 29.42 -5.70
C VAL A 48 -15.55 30.16 -6.20
N GLU A 49 -15.43 31.00 -7.23
CA GLU A 49 -16.57 31.64 -7.88
C GLU A 49 -17.54 30.62 -8.48
N ASN A 50 -17.02 29.63 -9.20
CA ASN A 50 -17.84 28.55 -9.75
C ASN A 50 -18.56 27.77 -8.66
N ILE A 51 -17.88 27.49 -7.52
CA ILE A 51 -18.50 26.80 -6.38
C ILE A 51 -19.58 27.65 -5.73
N LYS A 52 -19.37 28.96 -5.59
CA LYS A 52 -20.38 29.91 -5.05
C LYS A 52 -21.59 30.08 -5.97
N HIS A 53 -21.44 29.81 -7.25
CA HIS A 53 -22.52 29.85 -8.25
C HIS A 53 -23.09 28.48 -8.58
N LEU A 54 -22.65 27.42 -7.89
CA LEU A 54 -23.37 26.16 -7.94
C LEU A 54 -24.77 26.40 -7.36
N PRO A 55 -25.84 26.10 -8.11
CA PRO A 55 -27.17 26.12 -7.54
C PRO A 55 -27.18 25.17 -6.34
N ASP A 56 -27.84 25.59 -5.25
CA ASP A 56 -28.07 24.70 -4.11
C ASP A 56 -28.67 23.40 -4.68
N PRO A 57 -28.12 22.23 -4.31
CA PRO A 57 -28.71 20.97 -4.74
C PRO A 57 -30.08 20.90 -4.07
N GLU A 58 -31.12 21.27 -4.81
CA GLU A 58 -32.47 20.74 -4.60
C GLU A 58 -32.29 19.24 -4.34
N PRO A 59 -32.93 18.68 -3.29
CA PRO A 59 -32.78 17.27 -2.94
C PRO A 59 -33.47 16.42 -4.01
N ASP A 60 -32.82 16.27 -5.16
CA ASP A 60 -33.21 15.32 -6.19
C ASP A 60 -33.25 13.95 -5.54
N THR A 61 -34.44 13.37 -5.52
CA THR A 61 -34.60 12.04 -4.96
C THR A 61 -33.79 11.04 -5.80
N LEU A 62 -33.39 9.92 -5.19
CA LEU A 62 -32.67 8.86 -5.90
C LEU A 62 -33.42 8.37 -7.16
N ASP A 63 -34.74 8.56 -7.20
CA ASP A 63 -35.59 8.20 -8.32
C ASP A 63 -35.55 9.23 -9.46
N ASP A 64 -35.39 10.52 -9.15
CA ASP A 64 -35.18 11.59 -10.16
C ASP A 64 -33.82 11.43 -10.86
N ARG A 65 -32.77 11.03 -10.11
CA ARG A 65 -31.44 10.74 -10.68
C ARG A 65 -31.40 9.50 -11.56
N LYS A 66 -32.30 8.53 -11.34
CA LYS A 66 -32.48 7.37 -12.22
C LYS A 66 -33.27 7.71 -13.48
N ALA A 67 -34.12 8.73 -13.42
CA ALA A 67 -34.93 9.22 -14.54
C ALA A 67 -34.19 10.23 -15.43
N ALA A 68 -33.01 10.71 -15.01
CA ALA A 68 -32.15 11.54 -15.86
C ALA A 68 -31.91 10.81 -17.19
N PRO A 69 -32.36 11.40 -18.32
CA PRO A 69 -32.38 10.68 -19.57
C PRO A 69 -30.94 10.58 -20.09
N TYR A 70 -30.44 9.34 -20.16
CA TYR A 70 -29.21 8.98 -20.89
C TYR A 70 -29.40 9.19 -22.42
N ASN A 71 -29.79 10.39 -22.84
CA ASN A 71 -30.06 10.72 -24.25
C ASN A 71 -28.79 10.87 -25.09
N ASP A 72 -27.62 11.04 -24.45
CA ASP A 72 -26.33 11.17 -25.14
C ASP A 72 -25.52 9.86 -25.18
N LEU A 73 -26.03 8.78 -24.58
CA LEU A 73 -25.43 7.46 -24.80
C LEU A 73 -25.87 6.94 -26.18
N PRO A 74 -24.93 6.46 -27.00
CA PRO A 74 -25.29 5.77 -28.23
C PRO A 74 -26.30 4.68 -27.89
N PRO A 75 -27.39 4.52 -28.68
CA PRO A 75 -28.41 3.53 -28.38
C PRO A 75 -27.74 2.17 -28.13
N PRO A 76 -28.19 1.35 -27.16
CA PRO A 76 -27.46 0.15 -26.70
C PRO A 76 -27.03 -0.80 -27.83
N THR A 77 -27.71 -0.73 -28.97
CA THR A 77 -27.39 -1.43 -30.22
C THR A 77 -26.09 -0.97 -30.89
N THR A 78 -25.72 0.32 -30.85
CA THR A 78 -24.48 0.83 -31.46
C THR A 78 -23.24 0.50 -30.62
N LEU A 79 -23.37 0.52 -29.28
CA LEU A 79 -22.33 0.02 -28.37
C LEU A 79 -22.12 -1.49 -28.55
N THR A 80 -23.19 -2.27 -28.65
CA THR A 80 -23.10 -3.72 -28.93
C THR A 80 -22.45 -4.00 -30.30
N LYS A 81 -22.75 -3.16 -31.31
CA LYS A 81 -22.10 -3.22 -32.64
C LYS A 81 -20.60 -2.89 -32.57
N SER A 82 -20.20 -1.87 -31.81
CA SER A 82 -18.78 -1.51 -31.69
C SER A 82 -17.98 -2.58 -30.94
N ILE A 83 -18.54 -3.16 -29.87
CA ILE A 83 -17.94 -4.27 -29.13
C ILE A 83 -17.82 -5.51 -30.03
N SER A 84 -18.87 -5.89 -30.75
CA SER A 84 -18.82 -7.04 -31.66
C SER A 84 -17.85 -6.83 -32.83
N GLN A 85 -17.76 -5.60 -33.37
CA GLN A 85 -16.78 -5.24 -34.39
C GLN A 85 -15.34 -5.28 -33.85
N TYR A 86 -15.12 -4.86 -32.60
CA TYR A 86 -13.82 -4.97 -31.96
C TYR A 86 -13.42 -6.43 -31.77
N LEU A 87 -14.32 -7.26 -31.23
CA LEU A 87 -14.08 -8.69 -31.03
C LEU A 87 -13.83 -9.43 -32.35
N SER A 88 -14.58 -9.11 -33.41
CA SER A 88 -14.38 -9.73 -34.73
C SER A 88 -13.03 -9.34 -35.35
N ARG A 89 -12.61 -8.08 -35.23
CA ARG A 89 -11.27 -7.64 -35.63
C ARG A 89 -10.17 -8.34 -34.85
N ASN A 90 -10.37 -8.53 -33.55
CA ASN A 90 -9.38 -9.18 -32.69
C ASN A 90 -9.27 -10.68 -33.04
N ARG A 91 -10.41 -11.36 -33.25
CA ARG A 91 -10.43 -12.74 -33.76
C ARG A 91 -9.73 -12.85 -35.12
N ALA A 92 -10.03 -11.96 -36.06
CA ALA A 92 -9.40 -11.97 -37.38
C ALA A 92 -7.88 -11.74 -37.30
N ARG A 93 -7.40 -10.86 -36.42
CA ARG A 93 -5.96 -10.68 -36.19
C ARG A 93 -5.31 -11.92 -35.59
N ASN A 94 -5.93 -12.51 -34.57
CA ASN A 94 -5.43 -13.73 -33.94
C ASN A 94 -5.41 -14.89 -34.93
N ASP A 95 -6.47 -15.06 -35.72
CA ASP A 95 -6.55 -16.09 -36.75
C ASP A 95 -5.49 -15.86 -37.83
N ALA A 96 -5.27 -14.61 -38.27
CA ALA A 96 -4.22 -14.28 -39.23
C ALA A 96 -2.81 -14.55 -38.67
N SER A 97 -2.56 -14.18 -37.41
CA SER A 97 -1.30 -14.44 -36.71
C SER A 97 -1.07 -15.94 -36.55
N ASN A 98 -2.06 -16.67 -36.05
CA ASN A 98 -2.02 -18.11 -35.87
C ASN A 98 -1.80 -18.82 -37.21
N ARG A 99 -2.46 -18.38 -38.28
CA ARG A 99 -2.24 -18.94 -39.62
C ARG A 99 -0.82 -18.68 -40.12
N ALA A 100 -0.30 -17.46 -39.94
CA ALA A 100 1.06 -17.12 -40.37
C ALA A 100 2.15 -17.86 -39.56
N GLU A 101 1.88 -18.12 -38.28
CA GLU A 101 2.81 -18.81 -37.38
C GLU A 101 2.76 -20.33 -37.54
N PHE A 102 1.55 -20.91 -37.58
CA PHE A 102 1.34 -22.35 -37.47
C PHE A 102 1.05 -23.06 -38.79
N LEU A 103 0.64 -22.35 -39.85
CA LEU A 103 0.34 -22.96 -41.15
C LEU A 103 1.35 -22.53 -42.21
N ARG A 104 1.71 -23.44 -43.09
CA ARG A 104 2.44 -23.07 -44.31
C ARG A 104 1.48 -22.39 -45.30
N PRO A 105 1.94 -21.39 -46.09
CA PRO A 105 1.14 -20.88 -47.19
C PRO A 105 0.82 -22.05 -48.14
N PRO A 106 -0.38 -22.08 -48.74
CA PRO A 106 -0.78 -23.18 -49.61
C PRO A 106 0.17 -23.24 -50.82
N SER A 107 1.09 -24.19 -50.84
CA SER A 107 1.82 -24.58 -52.05
C SER A 107 1.00 -25.61 -52.82
N GLU A 108 1.20 -25.69 -54.13
CA GLU A 108 0.43 -26.56 -55.04
C GLU A 108 0.54 -28.08 -54.73
N THR A 109 1.38 -28.47 -53.78
CA THR A 109 1.79 -29.85 -53.53
C THR A 109 1.15 -30.52 -52.32
N SER A 110 0.43 -29.79 -51.46
CA SER A 110 -0.18 -30.35 -50.24
C SER A 110 -1.66 -30.00 -50.14
N CYS A 111 -2.52 -30.96 -50.50
CA CYS A 111 -3.98 -30.87 -50.29
C CYS A 111 -4.40 -31.34 -48.88
N ALA A 112 -3.45 -31.42 -47.93
CA ALA A 112 -3.76 -31.75 -46.56
C ALA A 112 -4.45 -30.56 -45.90
N ARG A 113 -5.58 -30.80 -45.23
CA ARG A 113 -6.38 -29.78 -44.53
C ARG A 113 -5.60 -29.00 -43.45
N THR A 114 -4.43 -29.48 -43.03
CA THR A 114 -3.55 -28.85 -42.03
C THR A 114 -2.07 -29.16 -42.33
N ASP A 115 -1.42 -28.37 -43.19
CA ASP A 115 0.05 -28.42 -43.34
C ASP A 115 0.68 -27.54 -42.24
N ALA A 116 0.83 -28.16 -41.06
CA ALA A 116 1.37 -27.49 -39.88
C ALA A 116 2.87 -27.21 -40.06
N LYS A 117 3.30 -25.98 -39.78
CA LYS A 117 4.70 -25.60 -39.77
C LYS A 117 5.41 -26.34 -38.62
N THR A 118 6.55 -26.96 -38.91
CA THR A 118 7.41 -27.55 -37.88
C THR A 118 7.95 -26.43 -36.99
N LEU A 119 7.40 -26.29 -35.78
CA LEU A 119 7.85 -25.30 -34.80
C LEU A 119 9.19 -25.73 -34.22
N ASN A 120 10.14 -24.79 -34.22
CA ASN A 120 11.42 -24.99 -33.57
C ASN A 120 11.27 -24.68 -32.07
N ARG A 121 11.12 -25.74 -31.26
CA ARG A 121 10.78 -25.64 -29.83
C ARG A 121 11.87 -24.92 -29.03
N ASP A 122 13.11 -24.94 -29.50
CA ASP A 122 14.26 -24.33 -28.82
C ASP A 122 14.28 -22.80 -28.94
N THR A 123 13.63 -22.22 -29.95
CA THR A 123 13.54 -20.77 -30.17
C THR A 123 12.27 -20.15 -29.60
N GLN A 124 11.18 -20.93 -29.50
CA GLN A 124 9.87 -20.47 -29.01
C GLN A 124 9.67 -20.68 -27.51
N MET A 125 10.44 -21.58 -26.88
CA MET A 125 10.52 -21.71 -25.42
C MET A 125 11.38 -20.58 -24.82
N LYS A 126 10.96 -19.32 -24.99
CA LYS A 126 11.34 -18.28 -24.03
C LYS A 126 10.62 -18.62 -22.75
N TYR A 127 11.36 -19.19 -21.80
CA TYR A 127 10.91 -19.38 -20.45
C TYR A 127 10.63 -18.00 -19.82
N ASP A 128 9.44 -17.45 -20.02
CA ASP A 128 8.86 -16.48 -19.09
C ASP A 128 8.47 -17.26 -17.82
N ILE A 129 9.49 -17.77 -17.11
CA ILE A 129 9.31 -18.24 -15.74
C ILE A 129 9.17 -16.97 -14.91
N ALA A 130 7.96 -16.43 -14.88
CA ALA A 130 7.55 -15.62 -13.75
C ALA A 130 7.61 -16.54 -12.54
N LYS A 131 8.66 -16.41 -11.72
CA LYS A 131 8.72 -16.99 -10.39
C LYS A 131 7.67 -16.26 -9.54
N ASN A 132 6.41 -16.64 -9.73
CA ASN A 132 5.39 -16.34 -8.74
C ASN A 132 5.68 -17.30 -7.58
N GLU A 133 6.41 -16.80 -6.59
CA GLU A 133 6.67 -17.48 -5.31
C GLU A 133 5.34 -17.88 -4.62
N ASP A 134 4.21 -17.32 -5.05
CA ASP A 134 2.87 -17.69 -4.61
C ASP A 134 1.97 -18.21 -5.74
N GLY A 135 1.96 -19.54 -5.89
CA GLY A 135 0.99 -20.27 -6.70
C GLY A 135 -0.30 -20.60 -5.93
N PRO A 136 -1.43 -20.85 -6.61
CA PRO A 136 -2.72 -21.21 -6.00
C PRO A 136 -2.66 -22.46 -5.09
N LEU A 137 -1.64 -23.30 -5.29
CA LEU A 137 -1.41 -24.52 -4.52
C LEU A 137 -0.97 -24.26 -3.08
N ARG A 138 -0.31 -23.12 -2.78
CA ARG A 138 0.05 -22.74 -1.40
C ARG A 138 -1.17 -22.41 -0.55
N ARG A 139 -2.32 -22.09 -1.16
CA ARG A 139 -3.58 -21.81 -0.43
C ARG A 139 -4.31 -23.05 0.08
N THR A 140 -3.98 -24.24 -0.42
CA THR A 140 -4.71 -25.49 -0.07
C THR A 140 -3.88 -26.46 0.78
N MET A 141 -2.57 -26.33 0.78
CA MET A 141 -1.70 -27.05 1.72
C MET A 141 -1.62 -26.24 3.03
N LYS A 142 -2.40 -26.66 4.03
CA LYS A 142 -2.31 -26.20 5.41
C LYS A 142 -0.89 -26.45 5.92
N LYS A 143 0.01 -25.46 5.79
CA LYS A 143 1.37 -25.49 6.34
C LYS A 143 1.24 -25.57 7.86
N THR A 144 1.52 -26.74 8.43
CA THR A 144 1.88 -26.87 9.83
C THR A 144 3.03 -25.91 10.09
N VAL A 145 2.80 -25.03 11.05
CA VAL A 145 3.70 -23.99 11.51
C VAL A 145 5.09 -24.59 11.71
N GLU A 146 6.01 -24.25 10.83
CA GLU A 146 7.41 -23.93 11.15
C GLU A 146 8.14 -23.49 9.86
N GLU A 147 9.00 -22.49 10.05
CA GLU A 147 10.02 -22.02 9.11
C GLU A 147 9.51 -21.40 7.79
N GLU A 148 9.06 -20.15 7.92
CA GLU A 148 9.62 -19.09 7.08
C GLU A 148 10.23 -18.08 8.06
N LYS A 149 11.54 -18.23 8.31
CA LYS A 149 12.41 -17.09 8.65
C LYS A 149 12.37 -16.16 7.43
N ALA A 150 11.29 -15.40 7.31
CA ALA A 150 11.44 -14.09 6.72
C ALA A 150 12.35 -13.35 7.69
N GLU A 151 13.54 -12.98 7.22
CA GLU A 151 14.19 -11.76 7.67
C GLU A 151 13.22 -10.62 7.37
N GLU A 152 12.15 -10.54 8.17
CA GLU A 152 11.39 -9.32 8.39
C GLU A 152 12.47 -8.38 8.88
N VAL A 153 12.84 -7.41 8.02
CA VAL A 153 13.71 -6.31 8.38
C VAL A 153 13.09 -5.72 9.63
N GLU A 154 13.57 -6.17 10.80
CA GLU A 154 13.14 -5.70 12.10
C GLU A 154 13.40 -4.22 12.05
N ASN A 155 12.35 -3.45 11.80
CA ASN A 155 12.46 -2.01 11.87
C ASN A 155 12.41 -1.71 13.37
N PRO A 156 13.56 -1.48 14.02
CA PRO A 156 13.62 -1.40 15.48
C PRO A 156 12.72 -0.29 16.00
N ALA A 157 12.53 0.77 15.19
CA ALA A 157 11.63 1.86 15.47
C ALA A 157 10.16 1.43 15.53
N LEU A 158 9.72 0.46 14.72
CA LEU A 158 8.35 -0.07 14.78
C LEU A 158 8.17 -0.94 16.04
N SER A 159 9.15 -1.78 16.36
CA SER A 159 9.12 -2.63 17.56
C SER A 159 9.05 -1.81 18.85
N GLU A 160 9.82 -0.72 18.94
CA GLU A 160 9.77 0.22 20.07
C GLU A 160 8.40 0.92 20.17
N ARG A 161 7.86 1.38 19.04
CA ARG A 161 6.53 2.00 19.02
C ARG A 161 5.44 1.05 19.49
N ILE A 162 5.49 -0.21 19.06
CA ILE A 162 4.52 -1.23 19.48
C ILE A 162 4.68 -1.52 20.97
N ALA A 163 5.90 -1.61 21.50
CA ALA A 163 6.13 -1.78 22.93
C ALA A 163 5.58 -0.58 23.76
N ASN A 164 5.72 0.64 23.25
CA ASN A 164 5.15 1.83 23.88
C ASN A 164 3.62 1.78 23.90
N VAL A 165 3.00 1.30 22.82
CA VAL A 165 1.54 1.11 22.74
C VAL A 165 1.07 0.01 23.69
N GLU A 166 1.79 -1.12 23.77
CA GLU A 166 1.51 -2.21 24.71
C GLU A 166 1.58 -1.72 26.16
N THR A 167 2.59 -0.90 26.49
CA THR A 167 2.74 -0.27 27.81
C THR A 167 1.60 0.69 28.11
N HIS A 168 1.23 1.53 27.14
CA HIS A 168 0.13 2.50 27.29
C HIS A 168 -1.22 1.80 27.48
N LEU A 169 -1.44 0.68 26.81
CA LEU A 169 -2.67 -0.12 26.94
C LEU A 169 -2.60 -1.15 28.08
N ALA A 170 -1.51 -1.17 28.86
CA ALA A 170 -1.26 -2.12 29.94
C ALA A 170 -1.45 -3.60 29.50
N VAL A 171 -1.03 -3.92 28.28
CA VAL A 171 -1.12 -5.27 27.70
C VAL A 171 0.11 -6.07 28.10
N HIS A 172 -0.11 -7.20 28.77
CA HIS A 172 0.93 -8.16 29.11
C HIS A 172 0.61 -9.51 28.47
N TYR A 173 1.55 -10.02 27.66
CA TYR A 173 1.45 -11.35 27.09
C TYR A 173 2.00 -12.38 28.08
N VAL A 174 1.24 -13.46 28.30
CA VAL A 174 1.66 -14.60 29.13
C VAL A 174 1.60 -15.86 28.26
N PRO A 175 2.66 -16.69 28.18
CA PRO A 175 3.95 -16.59 28.89
C PRO A 175 4.99 -15.69 28.22
N SER A 176 4.86 -15.37 26.93
CA SER A 176 5.78 -14.51 26.19
C SER A 176 5.08 -13.75 25.07
N PRO A 177 5.60 -12.59 24.62
CA PRO A 177 5.03 -11.86 23.49
C PRO A 177 5.13 -12.64 22.17
N PRO A 178 4.22 -12.40 21.21
CA PRO A 178 4.31 -12.97 19.86
C PRO A 178 5.58 -12.52 19.14
N ALA A 179 6.22 -13.45 18.40
CA ALA A 179 7.49 -13.19 17.72
C ALA A 179 7.36 -12.26 16.50
N SER A 180 6.19 -12.22 15.85
CA SER A 180 5.97 -11.39 14.66
C SER A 180 5.24 -10.09 15.00
N ILE A 181 5.69 -8.98 14.40
CA ILE A 181 5.03 -7.67 14.45
C ILE A 181 3.54 -7.75 14.06
N PRO A 182 3.16 -8.37 12.94
CA PRO A 182 1.74 -8.44 12.55
C PRO A 182 0.87 -9.15 13.59
N ALA A 183 1.37 -10.19 14.26
CA ALA A 183 0.61 -10.87 15.32
C ALA A 183 0.40 -9.96 16.53
N ARG A 184 1.43 -9.18 16.94
CA ARG A 184 1.30 -8.21 18.03
C ARG A 184 0.26 -7.14 17.74
N ILE A 185 0.28 -6.59 16.51
CA ILE A 185 -0.73 -5.61 16.06
C ILE A 185 -2.14 -6.22 16.14
N GLN A 186 -2.32 -7.43 15.65
CA GLN A 186 -3.62 -8.11 15.70
C GLN A 186 -4.14 -8.29 17.13
N PHE A 187 -3.28 -8.65 18.09
CA PHE A 187 -3.69 -8.77 19.49
C PHE A 187 -4.04 -7.42 20.12
N LEU A 188 -3.31 -6.36 19.78
CA LEU A 188 -3.62 -5.00 20.23
C LEU A 188 -4.95 -4.52 19.68
N GLU A 189 -5.24 -4.74 18.40
CA GLU A 189 -6.53 -4.42 17.79
C GLU A 189 -7.68 -5.13 18.50
N GLN A 190 -7.55 -6.44 18.73
CA GLN A 190 -8.56 -7.20 19.46
C GLN A 190 -8.74 -6.71 20.91
N HIS A 191 -7.66 -6.24 21.54
CA HIS A 191 -7.74 -5.67 22.88
C HIS A 191 -8.47 -4.31 22.88
N ILE A 192 -8.16 -3.42 21.94
CA ILE A 192 -8.84 -2.14 21.78
C ILE A 192 -10.33 -2.35 21.52
N ILE A 193 -10.70 -3.27 20.61
CA ILE A 193 -12.12 -3.59 20.31
C ILE A 193 -12.84 -4.08 21.57
N ARG A 194 -12.19 -4.91 22.39
CA ARG A 194 -12.77 -5.37 23.67
C ARG A 194 -12.96 -4.22 24.64
N LEU A 195 -11.98 -3.33 24.78
CA LEU A 195 -12.10 -2.14 25.64
C LEU A 195 -13.23 -1.22 25.19
N GLU A 196 -13.39 -1.00 23.89
CA GLU A 196 -14.50 -0.20 23.34
C GLU A 196 -15.87 -0.83 23.61
N LYS A 197 -15.95 -2.16 23.57
CA LYS A 197 -17.20 -2.90 23.79
C LYS A 197 -17.56 -3.02 25.28
N GLU A 198 -16.59 -3.34 26.13
CA GLU A 198 -16.80 -3.64 27.54
C GLU A 198 -16.77 -2.39 28.42
N TYR A 199 -15.99 -1.36 28.04
CA TYR A 199 -15.87 -0.11 28.78
C TYR A 199 -16.01 1.14 27.88
N PRO A 200 -17.18 1.35 27.23
CA PRO A 200 -17.39 2.48 26.32
C PRO A 200 -17.07 3.87 26.92
N PRO A 201 -17.39 4.20 28.19
CA PRO A 201 -17.07 5.51 28.77
C PRO A 201 -15.56 5.76 28.94
N TRP A 202 -14.81 4.73 29.31
CA TRP A 202 -13.34 4.80 29.45
C TRP A 202 -12.67 4.92 28.09
N ALA A 203 -13.11 4.10 27.13
CA ALA A 203 -12.61 4.12 25.75
C ALA A 203 -12.90 5.47 25.08
N ALA A 204 -14.07 6.06 25.32
CA ALA A 204 -14.36 7.41 24.84
C ALA A 204 -13.31 8.39 25.37
N LEU A 205 -12.98 8.40 26.66
CA LEU A 205 -12.00 9.36 27.21
C LEU A 205 -10.59 9.21 26.60
N HIS A 206 -10.14 7.98 26.37
CA HIS A 206 -8.75 7.69 25.97
C HIS A 206 -8.53 7.48 24.47
N PHE A 207 -9.58 7.20 23.67
CA PHE A 207 -9.47 6.97 22.23
C PHE A 207 -10.10 8.09 21.39
N ASN A 208 -9.51 8.34 20.22
CA ASN A 208 -10.04 9.25 19.22
C ASN A 208 -11.07 8.53 18.34
N GLN A 209 -12.31 8.45 18.82
CA GLN A 209 -13.39 7.81 18.08
C GLN A 209 -13.97 8.73 16.99
N PRO A 210 -14.08 8.27 15.73
CA PRO A 210 -14.81 9.02 14.72
C PRO A 210 -16.29 9.13 15.14
N ARG A 211 -16.87 10.34 15.06
CA ARG A 211 -18.25 10.71 15.44
C ARG A 211 -18.51 11.05 16.91
N ARG A 212 -17.48 11.31 17.71
CA ARG A 212 -17.63 11.82 19.10
C ARG A 212 -18.45 13.13 19.20
N ASN A 213 -18.55 13.87 18.10
CA ASN A 213 -19.33 15.08 17.94
C ASN A 213 -20.78 14.87 17.43
N ALA A 214 -21.17 13.65 17.05
CA ALA A 214 -22.48 13.39 16.45
C ALA A 214 -23.56 12.99 17.47
N SER A 215 -23.16 12.57 18.68
CA SER A 215 -24.07 12.17 19.74
C SER A 215 -23.84 13.01 20.98
N LEU A 216 -24.46 14.19 21.03
CA LEU A 216 -24.81 14.87 22.28
C LEU A 216 -25.88 15.94 22.00
N SER A 217 -27.07 15.48 21.60
CA SER A 217 -28.30 16.13 22.05
C SER A 217 -28.58 15.63 23.47
N LEU A 218 -28.61 16.61 24.38
CA LEU A 218 -29.04 16.58 25.77
C LEU A 218 -28.23 15.76 26.80
N THR A 219 -27.73 16.53 27.78
CA THR A 219 -27.47 16.20 29.19
C THR A 219 -26.27 15.33 29.54
N ARG A 220 -25.08 15.95 29.60
CA ARG A 220 -24.33 16.28 30.83
C ARG A 220 -22.88 16.62 30.46
N LEU A 221 -22.40 17.79 30.93
CA LEU A 221 -20.99 18.18 30.93
C LEU A 221 -20.15 17.12 31.66
N TRP A 222 -19.19 16.47 30.97
CA TRP A 222 -17.93 15.98 31.58
C TRP A 222 -16.92 15.41 30.54
N PRO A 223 -15.65 15.85 30.54
CA PRO A 223 -15.13 17.18 30.86
C PRO A 223 -14.66 17.95 29.60
N PRO A 224 -14.50 19.28 29.69
CA PRO A 224 -13.98 20.08 28.59
C PRO A 224 -12.49 19.77 28.32
N PRO A 225 -12.02 19.91 27.07
CA PRO A 225 -10.63 19.69 26.74
C PRO A 225 -9.73 20.70 27.47
N PRO A 226 -8.53 20.29 27.94
CA PRO A 226 -7.54 21.26 28.41
C PRO A 226 -7.18 22.20 27.25
N PRO A 227 -6.88 23.50 27.54
CA PRO A 227 -6.47 24.44 26.51
C PRO A 227 -5.21 23.95 25.78
N SER A 228 -5.13 24.18 24.47
CA SER A 228 -3.99 23.79 23.65
C SER A 228 -2.69 24.39 24.18
N THR A 229 -1.81 23.55 24.74
CA THR A 229 -0.46 23.93 25.13
C THR A 229 0.45 23.86 23.89
N PRO A 230 1.01 24.97 23.39
CA PRO A 230 2.02 24.90 22.34
C PRO A 230 3.27 24.19 22.88
N ILE A 231 3.74 23.16 22.18
CA ILE A 231 4.97 22.45 22.52
C ILE A 231 6.15 23.23 21.94
N ILE A 232 6.97 23.81 22.82
CA ILE A 232 8.28 24.37 22.47
C ILE A 232 9.22 23.20 22.19
N VAL A 233 9.67 23.08 20.94
CA VAL A 233 10.64 22.06 20.53
C VAL A 233 11.97 22.31 21.25
N PRO A 234 12.45 21.38 22.09
CA PRO A 234 13.72 21.52 22.76
C PRO A 234 14.88 21.58 21.77
N PRO A 235 15.95 22.37 22.04
CA PRO A 235 17.04 22.60 21.10
C PRO A 235 17.82 21.34 20.68
N HIS A 236 17.63 20.20 21.34
CA HIS A 236 18.24 18.92 20.99
C HIS A 236 17.48 18.11 19.91
N LEU A 237 16.26 18.53 19.55
CA LEU A 237 15.55 18.05 18.35
C LEU A 237 15.82 18.94 17.13
N ARG A 238 16.76 19.90 17.24
CA ARG A 238 17.30 20.66 16.11
C ARG A 238 18.51 19.89 15.55
N SER A 239 18.62 19.75 14.22
CA SER A 239 19.75 19.05 13.59
C SER A 239 21.08 19.70 13.99
N ARG A 240 22.03 18.91 14.50
CA ARG A 240 23.37 19.37 14.88
C ARG A 240 24.42 18.73 13.96
N GLU A 241 25.18 19.56 13.25
CA GLU A 241 26.40 19.23 12.51
C GLU A 241 27.51 18.66 13.43
N PRO A 242 28.51 17.93 12.88
CA PRO A 242 29.31 16.95 13.64
C PRO A 242 30.59 17.52 14.27
N PRO A 243 31.15 16.84 15.30
CA PRO A 243 32.60 16.65 15.32
C PRO A 243 33.11 15.29 15.87
N VAL A 244 34.11 14.75 15.15
CA VAL A 244 35.41 14.11 15.51
C VAL A 244 35.55 13.14 16.72
N ALA A 245 35.86 11.88 16.35
CA ALA A 245 36.77 10.84 16.92
C ALA A 245 37.00 10.66 18.45
N SER A 246 36.81 9.43 18.96
CA SER A 246 37.93 8.46 19.22
C SER A 246 37.53 7.22 20.08
N THR A 247 38.00 6.05 19.60
CA THR A 247 38.55 4.85 20.29
C THR A 247 37.73 3.93 21.22
N ALA A 248 37.81 2.62 20.89
CA ALA A 248 37.30 1.38 21.54
C ALA A 248 38.25 0.88 22.68
N PRO A 249 38.22 -0.37 23.27
CA PRO A 249 37.79 -1.70 22.72
C PRO A 249 37.14 -2.78 23.64
N GLN A 250 36.47 -3.74 22.95
CA GLN A 250 36.31 -5.22 23.09
C GLN A 250 36.44 -6.00 24.42
N ALA A 251 35.56 -7.01 24.59
CA ALA A 251 35.94 -8.38 24.98
C ALA A 251 34.86 -9.43 24.62
N ALA A 252 35.31 -10.57 24.07
CA ALA A 252 34.53 -11.74 23.67
C ALA A 252 34.75 -12.92 24.64
N GLY A 253 33.80 -13.87 24.71
CA GLY A 253 34.01 -15.15 25.38
C GLY A 253 32.79 -16.08 25.33
N GLY A 254 32.89 -17.19 24.57
CA GLY A 254 31.88 -18.25 24.53
C GLY A 254 32.15 -19.39 25.53
N ALA A 255 31.12 -20.15 25.91
CA ALA A 255 31.26 -21.46 26.55
C ALA A 255 29.98 -22.33 26.47
N LYS A 256 30.07 -23.37 25.63
CA LYS A 256 29.65 -24.78 25.77
C LYS A 256 28.42 -25.16 26.63
N GLY A 257 27.57 -25.97 25.98
CA GLY A 257 26.28 -26.52 26.43
C GLY A 257 26.26 -27.22 27.77
N LYS A 258 25.28 -26.82 28.58
CA LYS A 258 24.78 -27.56 29.75
C LYS A 258 23.76 -28.59 29.26
N SER A 259 23.97 -29.85 29.63
CA SER A 259 23.15 -30.99 29.20
C SER A 259 21.67 -30.83 29.58
N SER A 260 20.76 -31.42 28.79
CA SER A 260 19.30 -31.37 29.00
C SER A 260 18.88 -31.87 30.38
N LEU A 261 19.63 -32.82 30.96
CA LEU A 261 19.41 -33.33 32.30
C LEU A 261 19.62 -32.22 33.36
N THR A 262 20.67 -31.41 33.21
CA THR A 262 20.96 -30.30 34.12
C THR A 262 19.87 -29.24 34.06
N ARG A 263 19.29 -29.00 32.87
CA ARG A 263 18.17 -28.08 32.67
C ARG A 263 16.89 -28.60 33.33
N ALA A 264 16.55 -29.87 33.10
CA ALA A 264 15.35 -30.49 33.68
C ALA A 264 15.41 -30.57 35.21
N VAL A 265 16.60 -30.78 35.80
CA VAL A 265 16.78 -30.80 37.26
C VAL A 265 16.59 -29.40 37.87
N MET A 266 17.08 -28.34 37.22
CA MET A 266 16.88 -26.96 37.69
C MET A 266 15.41 -26.53 37.58
N GLU A 267 14.74 -26.90 36.49
CA GLU A 267 13.31 -26.61 36.26
C GLU A 267 12.43 -27.28 37.34
N ARG A 268 12.77 -28.51 37.75
CA ARG A 268 12.03 -29.21 38.81
C ARG A 268 12.22 -28.56 40.18
N LEU A 269 13.41 -28.05 40.49
CA LEU A 269 13.68 -27.30 41.73
C LEU A 269 12.95 -25.95 41.77
N GLU A 270 12.84 -25.27 40.63
CA GLU A 270 12.11 -24.01 40.51
C GLU A 270 10.60 -24.22 40.70
N VAL A 271 10.04 -25.30 40.14
CA VAL A 271 8.63 -25.69 40.35
C VAL A 271 8.35 -26.04 41.81
N GLU A 272 9.21 -26.82 42.47
CA GLU A 272 9.04 -27.14 43.90
C GLU A 272 9.10 -25.91 44.80
N LYS A 273 9.93 -24.92 44.44
CA LYS A 273 10.01 -23.66 45.18
C LYS A 273 8.74 -22.82 45.00
N ALA A 274 8.23 -22.72 43.77
CA ALA A 274 6.98 -22.03 43.47
C ALA A 274 5.76 -22.66 44.17
N MET A 275 5.75 -23.99 44.38
CA MET A 275 4.68 -24.66 45.13
C MET A 275 4.73 -24.43 46.65
N LYS A 276 5.89 -24.05 47.20
CA LYS A 276 6.02 -23.72 48.64
C LYS A 276 5.70 -22.27 48.96
N ASP A 277 5.72 -21.40 47.95
CA ASP A 277 5.41 -19.97 48.07
C ASP A 277 3.90 -19.65 47.82
N LEU A 278 3.08 -20.69 47.59
CA LEU A 278 1.60 -20.68 47.55
C LEU A 278 1.02 -21.15 48.89
#